data_AF-A0A819R4L8-F1
#
_entry.id   AF-A0A819R4L8-F1
#
_cell.length_a   1.000
_cell.length_b   1.000
_cell.length_c   1.000
_cell.angle_alpha   90.00
_cell.angle_beta   90.00
_cell.angle_gamma   90.00
#
_symmetry.space_group_name_H-M   'P 1'
#
loop_
_entity.id
_entity.type
_entity.pdbx_description
1 polymer ?
#
loop_
_entity_poly.entity_id
_entity_poly.type
_entity_poly.pdbx_seq_one_letter_code
_entity_poly.pdbx_strand_id
1 'polypeptide(L)'
;MVAQHPTESLDQIGFRLSKKGIKVSKTTLRKRFKEAGVQSMKPTSKPLLTSDHIQKRLKWAIEHKDVNWNQVVFTDETSFYMKQVIRRVWKKRGENYYVSTIKHPIKIHAWGYFNKKGFGKLFLFTRTLNLKLMCKIYKYGLLPSTKKWFGDNNAN
;
A
#
# COMPACT_ATOMS: atom_id res chain seq x y z
N MET A 1 -8.96 28.26 3.31
CA MET A 1 -7.78 28.43 4.19
C MET A 1 -6.93 27.17 4.37
N VAL A 2 -7.52 25.97 4.55
CA VAL A 2 -6.74 24.72 4.69
C VAL A 2 -6.37 24.09 3.34
N ALA A 3 -7.24 24.20 2.33
CA ALA A 3 -7.05 23.57 1.01
C ALA A 3 -5.80 24.03 0.24
N GLN A 4 -5.31 25.25 0.50
CA GLN A 4 -4.11 25.79 -0.16
C GLN A 4 -2.81 25.24 0.46
N HIS A 5 -2.83 24.84 1.73
CA HIS A 5 -1.66 24.31 2.44
C HIS A 5 -2.08 23.18 3.41
N PRO A 6 -2.45 21.99 2.88
CA PRO A 6 -3.07 20.91 3.66
C PRO A 6 -2.14 20.26 4.71
N THR A 7 -0.84 20.59 4.68
CA THR A 7 0.18 20.04 5.57
C THR A 7 0.57 20.98 6.71
N GLU A 8 0.01 22.20 6.78
CA GLU A 8 0.34 23.14 7.85
C GLU A 8 -0.16 22.65 9.21
N SER A 9 0.70 22.73 10.23
CA SER A 9 0.30 22.48 11.61
C SER A 9 -0.51 23.64 12.18
N LEU A 10 -1.27 23.38 13.25
CA LEU A 10 -2.05 24.41 13.95
C LEU A 10 -1.19 25.60 14.42
N ASP A 11 0.08 25.34 14.74
CA ASP A 11 1.05 26.38 15.10
C ASP A 11 1.43 27.26 13.92
N GLN A 12 1.67 26.66 12.74
CA GLN A 12 1.98 27.38 11.52
C GLN A 12 0.79 28.21 11.05
N ILE A 13 -0.42 27.66 11.15
CA ILE A 13 -1.66 28.38 10.85
C ILE A 13 -1.85 29.56 11.81
N GLY A 14 -1.64 29.34 13.11
CA GLY A 14 -1.72 30.39 14.13
C GLY A 14 -0.71 31.52 13.89
N PHE A 15 0.54 31.17 13.54
CA PHE A 15 1.58 32.14 13.21
C PHE A 15 1.30 32.90 11.90
N ARG A 16 0.77 32.23 10.88
CA ARG A 16 0.38 32.85 9.62
C ARG A 16 -0.77 33.83 9.82
N LEU A 17 -1.73 33.48 10.68
CA LEU A 17 -2.83 34.35 11.05
C LEU A 17 -2.37 35.54 11.90
N SER A 18 -1.43 35.34 12.84
CA SER A 18 -0.89 36.43 13.65
C SER A 18 -0.11 37.46 12.82
N LYS A 19 0.61 37.02 11.77
CA LYS A 19 1.21 37.92 10.77
C LYS A 19 0.19 38.80 10.04
N LYS A 20 -1.07 38.38 9.99
CA LYS A 20 -2.19 39.15 9.43
C LYS A 20 -2.98 39.92 10.51
N GLY A 21 -2.43 40.05 11.72
CA GLY A 21 -3.07 40.72 12.85
C GLY A 21 -4.08 39.87 13.62
N ILE A 22 -4.30 38.61 13.24
CA ILE A 22 -5.31 37.73 13.85
C ILE A 22 -4.64 36.81 14.86
N LYS A 23 -4.78 37.10 16.16
CA LYS A 23 -4.34 36.19 17.24
C LYS A 23 -5.43 35.16 17.51
N VAL A 24 -5.10 33.88 17.32
CA VAL A 24 -6.01 32.76 17.59
C VAL A 24 -5.32 31.67 18.39
N SER A 25 -6.04 31.12 19.36
CA SER A 25 -5.57 29.97 20.12
C SER A 25 -5.68 28.68 19.30
N LYS A 26 -4.87 27.67 19.63
CA LYS A 26 -4.98 26.32 19.03
C LYS A 26 -6.37 25.71 19.24
N THR A 27 -6.99 25.99 20.38
CA THR A 27 -8.34 25.50 20.72
C THR A 27 -9.38 26.09 19.76
N THR A 28 -9.29 27.39 19.50
CA THR A 28 -10.15 28.09 18.52
C THR A 28 -9.97 27.48 17.13
N LEU A 29 -8.73 27.26 16.68
CA LEU A 29 -8.45 26.66 15.38
C LEU A 29 -9.03 25.25 15.26
N ARG A 30 -8.86 24.39 16.28
CA ARG A 30 -9.45 23.03 16.27
C ARG A 30 -10.97 23.07 16.20
N LYS A 31 -11.62 23.94 16.98
CA LYS A 31 -13.08 24.09 16.97
C LYS A 31 -13.58 24.51 15.60
N ARG A 32 -12.98 25.53 15.00
CA ARG A 32 -13.33 26.00 13.65
C ARG A 32 -13.07 24.96 12.57
N PHE A 33 -11.99 24.18 12.69
CA PHE A 33 -11.71 23.09 11.74
C PHE A 33 -12.76 21.98 11.84
N LYS A 34 -13.18 21.63 13.05
CA LYS A 34 -14.27 20.66 13.26
C LYS A 34 -15.60 21.17 12.71
N GLU A 35 -15.96 22.44 12.98
CA GLU A 35 -17.15 23.09 12.41
C GLU A 35 -17.12 23.11 10.88
N ALA A 36 -15.94 23.27 10.27
CA ALA A 36 -15.73 23.24 8.83
C ALA A 36 -15.57 21.83 8.24
N GLY A 37 -15.77 20.75 9.02
CA GLY A 37 -15.63 19.38 8.56
C GLY A 37 -14.20 18.94 8.24
N VAL A 38 -13.19 19.69 8.69
CA VAL A 38 -11.77 19.41 8.45
C VAL A 38 -11.21 18.53 9.57
N GLN A 39 -10.72 17.36 9.20
CA GLN A 39 -10.11 16.40 10.13
C GLN A 39 -8.64 16.15 9.79
N SER A 40 -7.83 15.95 10.83
CA SER A 40 -6.46 15.46 10.67
C SER A 40 -6.48 13.97 10.32
N MET A 41 -5.95 13.62 9.15
CA MET A 41 -5.85 12.25 8.67
C MET A 41 -4.39 11.87 8.44
N LYS A 42 -4.09 10.56 8.50
CA LYS A 42 -2.78 10.07 8.04
C LYS A 42 -2.70 10.21 6.52
N PRO A 43 -1.62 10.76 5.96
CA PRO A 43 -1.44 10.74 4.52
C PRO A 43 -1.32 9.29 4.05
N THR A 44 -2.03 8.95 2.97
CA THR A 44 -1.84 7.67 2.30
C THR A 44 -0.59 7.76 1.43
N SER A 45 0.44 6.99 1.77
CA SER A 45 1.60 6.84 0.89
C SER A 45 1.17 6.15 -0.40
N LYS A 46 1.47 6.78 -1.53
CA LYS A 46 1.27 6.20 -2.87
C LYS A 46 2.60 6.29 -3.60
N PRO A 47 2.98 5.28 -4.40
CA PRO A 47 4.16 5.39 -5.24
C PRO A 47 3.99 6.59 -6.18
N LEU A 48 5.06 7.38 -6.33
CA LEU A 48 5.07 8.46 -7.29
C LEU A 48 4.99 7.86 -8.69
N LEU A 49 3.96 8.25 -9.44
CA LEU A 49 3.77 7.81 -10.81
C LEU A 49 4.36 8.86 -11.74
N THR A 50 5.20 8.44 -12.68
CA THR A 50 5.63 9.27 -13.79
C THR A 50 4.48 9.43 -14.79
N SER A 51 4.58 10.41 -15.69
CA SER A 51 3.62 10.57 -16.79
C SER A 51 3.50 9.30 -17.63
N ASP A 52 4.62 8.64 -17.92
CA ASP A 52 4.67 7.36 -18.63
C ASP A 52 3.95 6.23 -17.87
N HIS A 53 4.14 6.11 -16.55
CA HIS A 53 3.39 5.14 -15.74
C HIS A 53 1.88 5.38 -15.82
N ILE A 54 1.45 6.64 -15.80
CA ILE A 54 0.03 7.00 -15.88
C ILE A 54 -0.53 6.59 -17.24
N GLN A 55 0.16 6.93 -18.33
CA GLN A 55 -0.27 6.60 -19.69
C GLN A 55 -0.36 5.08 -19.90
N LYS A 56 0.66 4.32 -19.48
CA LYS A 56 0.68 2.85 -19.59
C LYS A 56 -0.45 2.20 -18.79
N ARG A 57 -0.69 2.66 -17.55
CA ARG A 57 -1.78 2.14 -16.72
C ARG A 57 -3.15 2.47 -17.30
N LEU A 58 -3.33 3.68 -17.84
CA LEU A 58 -4.58 4.07 -18.49
C LEU A 58 -4.84 3.22 -19.73
N LYS A 59 -3.85 3.06 -20.60
CA LYS A 59 -3.93 2.22 -21.79
C LYS A 59 -4.31 0.78 -21.42
N TRP A 60 -3.60 0.18 -20.47
CA TRP A 60 -3.89 -1.18 -20.01
C TRP A 60 -5.31 -1.31 -19.46
N ALA A 61 -5.77 -0.34 -18.65
CA ALA A 61 -7.12 -0.36 -18.08
C ALA A 61 -8.22 -0.24 -19.15
N ILE A 62 -8.00 0.55 -20.20
CA ILE A 62 -8.92 0.66 -21.34
C ILE A 62 -8.94 -0.66 -22.12
N GLU A 63 -7.77 -1.22 -22.43
CA GLU A 63 -7.63 -2.49 -23.17
C GLU A 63 -8.25 -3.68 -22.44
N HIS A 64 -8.23 -3.66 -21.09
CA HIS A 64 -8.70 -4.78 -20.26
C HIS A 64 -10.05 -4.51 -19.59
N LYS A 65 -10.80 -3.48 -20.05
CA LYS A 65 -12.08 -3.09 -19.45
C LYS A 65 -13.11 -4.23 -19.45
N ASP A 66 -13.17 -4.98 -20.56
CA ASP A 66 -14.17 -6.03 -20.79
C ASP A 66 -13.59 -7.44 -20.58
N VAL A 67 -12.45 -7.56 -19.89
CA VAL A 67 -11.83 -8.85 -19.59
C VAL A 67 -12.69 -9.68 -18.65
N ASN A 68 -12.86 -10.96 -18.99
CA ASN A 68 -13.50 -11.92 -18.10
C ASN A 68 -12.56 -12.31 -16.96
N TRP A 69 -12.61 -11.56 -15.86
CA TRP A 69 -11.83 -11.81 -14.64
C TRP A 69 -12.07 -13.19 -14.01
N ASN A 70 -13.14 -13.91 -14.40
CA ASN A 70 -13.38 -15.28 -13.94
C ASN A 70 -12.36 -16.28 -14.50
N GLN A 71 -11.70 -15.94 -15.62
CA GLN A 71 -10.68 -16.75 -16.30
C GLN A 71 -9.25 -16.29 -15.95
N VAL A 72 -9.10 -15.34 -15.03
CA VAL A 72 -7.81 -14.78 -14.63
C VAL A 72 -7.36 -15.39 -13.31
N VAL A 73 -6.08 -15.75 -13.22
CA VAL A 73 -5.42 -16.10 -11.96
C VAL A 73 -4.49 -14.96 -11.57
N PHE A 74 -4.72 -14.40 -10.39
CA PHE A 74 -3.85 -13.41 -9.80
C PHE A 74 -2.75 -14.11 -9.02
N THR A 75 -1.54 -13.58 -9.11
CA THR A 75 -0.37 -14.12 -8.41
C THR A 75 0.41 -12.96 -7.78
N ASP A 76 0.94 -13.13 -6.58
CA ASP A 76 1.81 -12.11 -5.98
C ASP A 76 2.77 -12.71 -4.95
N GLU A 77 3.81 -11.95 -4.63
CA GLU A 77 4.77 -12.24 -3.56
C GLU A 77 4.62 -11.22 -2.42
N THR A 78 4.64 -11.71 -1.19
CA THR A 78 4.71 -10.85 0.01
C THR A 78 5.83 -11.29 0.94
N SER A 79 6.32 -10.36 1.76
CA SER A 79 7.36 -10.61 2.77
C SER A 79 6.81 -10.32 4.16
N PHE A 80 6.80 -11.34 5.02
CA PHE A 80 6.48 -11.21 6.43
C PHE A 80 7.77 -11.02 7.23
N TYR A 81 7.81 -9.96 8.04
CA TYR A 81 8.97 -9.63 8.87
C TYR A 81 8.65 -9.96 10.33
N MET A 82 9.51 -10.75 10.99
CA MET A 82 9.26 -11.21 12.36
C MET A 82 9.26 -10.08 13.41
N LYS A 83 9.97 -8.97 13.13
CA LYS A 83 10.04 -7.78 13.99
C LYS A 83 9.74 -6.52 13.19
N GLN A 84 8.48 -6.29 12.83
CA GLN A 84 8.04 -4.96 12.41
C GLN A 84 7.93 -4.06 13.63
N VAL A 85 8.91 -3.21 13.83
CA VAL A 85 8.86 -2.19 14.89
C VAL A 85 7.92 -1.07 14.45
N ILE A 86 6.60 -1.28 14.60
CA ILE A 86 5.64 -0.18 14.50
C ILE A 86 5.65 0.54 15.85
N ARG A 87 6.53 1.53 16.00
CA ARG A 87 6.54 2.40 17.18
C ARG A 87 5.97 3.76 16.81
N ARG A 88 4.80 4.09 17.38
CA ARG A 88 4.35 5.49 17.47
C ARG A 88 5.20 6.16 18.53
N VAL A 89 5.92 7.21 18.15
CA VAL A 89 6.74 7.99 19.07
C VAL A 89 6.15 9.39 19.16
N TRP A 90 5.84 9.83 20.38
CA TRP A 90 5.54 11.23 20.66
C TRP A 90 6.88 11.92 20.95
N LYS A 91 7.29 12.90 20.15
CA LYS A 91 8.53 13.66 20.37
C LYS A 91 8.31 15.16 20.26
N LYS A 92 9.10 15.94 21.00
CA LYS A 92 9.06 17.41 20.90
C LYS A 92 9.80 17.87 19.62
N ARG A 93 9.51 19.09 19.18
CA ARG A 93 10.11 19.69 17.98
C ARG A 93 11.61 19.91 18.22
N GLY A 94 12.44 19.37 17.32
CA GLY A 94 13.91 19.48 17.40
C GLY A 94 14.61 18.25 18.00
N GLU A 95 13.88 17.31 18.58
CA GLU A 95 14.47 16.10 19.14
C GLU A 95 14.62 15.00 18.07
N ASN A 96 15.80 14.40 18.01
CA ASN A 96 16.03 13.18 17.25
C ASN A 96 15.73 11.98 18.15
N TYR A 97 14.93 11.04 17.64
CA TYR A 97 14.66 9.77 18.32
C TYR A 97 15.16 8.64 17.44
N TYR A 98 16.17 7.94 17.93
CA TYR A 98 16.79 6.83 17.22
C TYR A 98 16.23 5.52 17.75
N VAL A 99 15.74 4.69 16.84
CA VAL A 99 15.36 3.31 17.15
C VAL A 99 16.44 2.42 16.54
N SER A 100 17.10 1.62 17.38
CA SER A 100 18.02 0.60 16.90
C SER A 100 17.25 -0.42 16.05
N THR A 101 17.56 -0.50 14.77
CA THR A 101 16.98 -1.47 13.83
C THR A 101 18.00 -2.53 13.45
N ILE A 102 17.54 -3.75 13.21
CA ILE A 102 18.39 -4.81 12.63
C ILE A 102 18.51 -4.53 11.13
N LYS A 103 19.74 -4.44 10.61
CA LYS A 103 20.02 -4.18 9.18
C LYS A 103 19.37 -5.22 8.26
N HIS A 104 19.33 -6.48 8.69
CA HIS A 104 18.72 -7.61 7.99
C HIS A 104 17.70 -8.31 8.89
N PRO A 105 16.47 -7.80 9.00
CA PRO A 105 15.44 -8.44 9.81
C PRO A 105 15.11 -9.83 9.26
N ILE A 106 14.86 -10.78 10.17
CA ILE A 106 14.37 -12.12 9.79
C ILE A 106 13.03 -11.95 9.08
N LYS A 107 12.97 -12.48 7.85
CA LYS A 107 11.79 -12.42 6.99
C LYS A 107 11.48 -13.78 6.38
N ILE A 108 10.20 -14.02 6.16
CA ILE A 108 9.69 -15.16 5.40
C ILE A 108 8.96 -14.59 4.19
N HIS A 109 9.35 -15.05 3.01
CA HIS A 109 8.66 -14.75 1.77
C HIS A 109 7.52 -15.74 1.58
N ALA A 110 6.42 -15.26 1.01
CA ALA A 110 5.29 -16.07 0.62
C ALA A 110 4.93 -15.72 -0.82
N TRP A 111 4.75 -16.74 -1.65
CA TRP A 111 4.20 -16.58 -2.99
C TRP A 111 2.88 -17.33 -3.07
N GLY A 112 1.85 -16.65 -3.55
CA GLY A 112 0.49 -17.20 -3.61
C GLY A 112 -0.23 -16.78 -4.87
N TYR A 113 -1.34 -17.45 -5.12
CA TYR A 113 -2.18 -17.19 -6.27
C TYR A 113 -3.63 -17.53 -5.96
N PHE A 114 -4.55 -16.86 -6.63
CA PHE A 114 -5.99 -17.09 -6.46
C PHE A 114 -6.75 -16.68 -7.73
N ASN A 115 -7.97 -17.18 -7.85
CA ASN A 115 -8.93 -16.73 -8.85
C ASN A 115 -10.31 -16.56 -8.21
N LYS A 116 -11.34 -16.28 -9.02
CA LYS A 116 -12.72 -16.20 -8.53
C LYS A 116 -13.21 -17.48 -7.82
N LYS A 117 -12.75 -18.66 -8.25
CA LYS A 117 -13.14 -19.95 -7.66
C LYS A 117 -12.49 -20.20 -6.30
N GLY A 118 -11.41 -19.49 -5.97
CA GLY A 118 -10.80 -19.53 -4.65
C GLY A 118 -9.27 -19.42 -4.67
N PHE A 119 -8.67 -19.79 -3.54
CA PHE A 119 -7.24 -19.69 -3.31
C PHE A 119 -6.49 -20.93 -3.82
N GLY A 120 -5.32 -20.68 -4.41
CA GLY A 120 -4.33 -21.70 -4.71
C GLY A 120 -3.45 -22.02 -3.51
N LYS A 121 -2.33 -22.71 -3.77
CA LYS A 121 -1.33 -23.00 -2.73
C LYS A 121 -0.55 -21.74 -2.35
N LEU A 122 -0.19 -21.64 -1.08
CA LEU A 122 0.73 -20.62 -0.57
C LEU A 122 2.11 -21.27 -0.36
N PHE A 123 3.14 -20.74 -1.02
CA PHE A 123 4.51 -21.25 -0.95
C PHE A 123 5.34 -20.35 -0.06
N LEU A 124 5.84 -20.88 1.05
CA LEU A 124 6.71 -20.18 1.98
C LEU A 124 8.18 -20.49 1.72
N PHE A 125 9.03 -19.47 1.74
CA PHE A 125 10.47 -19.64 1.56
C PHE A 125 11.25 -18.49 2.21
N THR A 126 12.50 -18.75 2.61
CA THR A 126 13.37 -17.75 3.29
C THR A 126 14.42 -17.14 2.37
N ARG A 127 14.65 -17.75 1.20
CA ARG A 127 15.61 -17.30 0.19
C ARG A 127 15.01 -16.29 -0.79
N THR A 128 15.83 -15.67 -1.62
CA THR A 128 15.33 -14.89 -2.77
C THR A 128 14.59 -15.79 -3.76
N LEU A 129 13.46 -15.31 -4.27
CA LEU A 129 12.72 -15.98 -5.32
C LEU A 129 13.48 -15.89 -6.64
N ASN A 130 14.12 -17.00 -7.02
CA ASN A 130 14.85 -17.10 -8.28
C ASN A 130 14.06 -17.85 -9.35
N LEU A 131 14.52 -17.79 -10.59
CA LEU A 131 13.87 -18.44 -11.73
C LEU A 131 13.60 -19.93 -11.49
N LYS A 132 14.58 -20.68 -10.94
CA LYS A 132 14.45 -22.12 -10.68
C LYS A 132 13.35 -22.41 -9.66
N LEU A 133 13.22 -21.59 -8.61
CA LEU A 133 12.18 -21.73 -7.60
C LEU A 133 10.81 -21.33 -8.16
N MET A 134 10.74 -20.25 -8.93
CA MET A 134 9.52 -19.84 -9.66
C MET A 134 9.00 -20.96 -10.55
N CYS A 135 9.85 -21.55 -11.40
CA CYS A 135 9.45 -22.66 -12.26
C CYS A 135 8.91 -23.86 -11.47
N LYS A 136 9.51 -24.17 -10.31
CA LYS A 136 9.01 -25.23 -9.42
C LYS A 136 7.62 -24.89 -8.86
N ILE A 137 7.45 -23.67 -8.35
CA ILE A 137 6.17 -23.19 -7.83
C ILE A 137 5.08 -23.28 -8.90
N TYR A 138 5.39 -22.92 -10.14
CA TYR A 138 4.43 -22.98 -11.25
C TYR A 138 4.09 -24.43 -11.61
N LYS A 139 5.11 -25.28 -11.75
CA LYS A 139 4.94 -26.69 -12.13
C LYS A 139 4.13 -27.48 -11.10
N TYR A 140 4.37 -27.26 -9.80
CA TYR A 140 3.78 -28.07 -8.71
C TYR A 140 2.60 -27.40 -8.00
N GLY A 141 2.35 -26.11 -8.25
CA GLY A 141 1.26 -25.33 -7.68
C GLY A 141 0.33 -24.80 -8.75
N LEU A 142 0.77 -23.75 -9.44
CA LEU A 142 -0.08 -22.94 -10.32
C LEU A 142 -0.73 -23.77 -11.43
N LEU A 143 0.06 -24.52 -12.22
CA LEU A 143 -0.42 -25.24 -13.39
C LEU A 143 -1.42 -26.37 -13.06
N PRO A 144 -1.19 -27.22 -12.03
CA PRO A 144 -2.22 -28.17 -11.61
C PRO A 144 -3.53 -27.50 -11.17
N SER A 145 -3.45 -26.38 -10.45
CA SER A 145 -4.64 -25.63 -10.03
C SER A 145 -5.38 -24.98 -11.20
N THR A 146 -4.66 -24.41 -12.18
CA THR A 146 -5.29 -23.82 -13.37
C THR A 146 -5.98 -24.88 -14.21
N LYS A 147 -5.37 -26.07 -14.37
CA LYS A 147 -6.03 -27.21 -15.02
C LYS A 147 -7.33 -27.60 -14.30
N LYS A 148 -7.32 -27.68 -12.97
CA LYS A 148 -8.54 -27.93 -12.19
C LYS A 148 -9.58 -26.81 -12.35
N TRP A 149 -9.15 -25.55 -12.44
CA TRP A 149 -10.08 -24.42 -12.53
C TRP A 149 -10.65 -24.19 -13.92
N PHE A 150 -9.92 -24.53 -14.98
CA PHE A 150 -10.30 -24.19 -16.36
C PHE A 150 -10.37 -25.39 -17.31
N GLY A 151 -9.96 -26.58 -16.88
CA GLY A 151 -9.85 -27.78 -17.71
C GLY A 151 -11.17 -28.47 -18.07
N ASP A 152 -12.29 -28.07 -17.47
CA ASP A 152 -13.61 -28.70 -17.69
C ASP A 152 -14.43 -28.05 -18.82
N ASN A 153 -13.78 -27.44 -19.82
CA ASN A 153 -14.46 -26.76 -20.94
C ASN A 153 -14.51 -27.56 -22.25
N ASN A 154 -14.18 -28.86 -22.25
CA ASN A 154 -14.31 -29.75 -23.43
C ASN A 154 -15.23 -30.94 -23.14
N ALA A 155 -16.50 -30.67 -22.83
CA ALA A 155 -17.59 -31.62 -22.94
C ALA A 155 -18.82 -30.90 -23.50
N ASN A 156 -18.82 -30.69 -24.81
CA ASN A 156 -19.99 -30.47 -25.67
C ASN A 156 -19.60 -30.88 -27.09
#